data_AF-E0W1V1-F1
#
_entry.id   AF-E0W1V1-F1
#
_cell.length_a   1.000
_cell.length_b   1.000
_cell.length_c   1.000
_cell.angle_alpha   90.00
_cell.angle_beta   90.00
_cell.angle_gamma   90.00
#
_symmetry.space_group_name_H-M   'P 1'
#
loop_
_entity.id
_entity.type
_entity.pdbx_description
1 polymer ?
#
loop_
_entity_poly.entity_id
_entity_poly.type
_entity_poly.pdbx_seq_one_letter_code
_entity_poly.pdbx_strand_id
1 'polypeptide(L)'
;MGAKKKSKANKLSRMSEEEKIRYLQHRAAIEEEAKRRKQQLISTFLKNKLRREHIFLRINEAKINQQWRHILRQMKCSELKQEIKDLAKWFDYQINKKNVKIQEVLMDLNMADRQYSFLHCKQSETFKKLIILHEHRVQHFLNYYEEEKNYARIKAMKDINDIKISCLNDQEQLKTILYGMEKKFNETSEILTNKHQSKMDEIRNNMLTDMEKLKTTRESIIGNIWQNIQNVIKQYWNQTEDRRQEYLIMKDSDYENGLNIFENNRQINEMVNFINNLKNTYLKIHIEGEKKILKFSQDRDKYRKVFQNLNREVFDEIQSDKKKLNFMNLIADKTTDKLTKLLNLGRQILQIHNMCRKLETLDEKIYQERHDKFQLTQEEEDEINKECEKIEENLPESSECDFIDLDQVWKRYNRILLEKEALALHIKGPCANGIKCIQKRPSTSILTKRKNDLFDIPFSGIRKVSTARQLTRIDLIKQI
;
A
#
# COMPACT_ATOMS: atom_id res chain seq x y z
N MET A 1 -45.72 -86.73 118.57
CA MET A 1 -45.65 -86.20 119.95
C MET A 1 -46.72 -85.13 120.13
N GLY A 2 -47.72 -85.39 120.98
CA GLY A 2 -48.75 -84.45 121.51
C GLY A 2 -49.75 -83.86 120.49
N ALA A 3 -51.07 -84.02 120.55
CA ALA A 3 -51.94 -84.37 121.67
C ALA A 3 -53.24 -85.04 121.18
N LYS A 4 -53.69 -86.07 121.90
CA LYS A 4 -55.03 -86.67 121.82
C LYS A 4 -56.08 -85.66 122.30
N LYS A 5 -57.12 -85.38 121.50
CA LYS A 5 -58.44 -84.88 121.96
C LYS A 5 -59.50 -85.77 121.32
N LYS A 6 -59.90 -86.86 121.99
CA LYS A 6 -61.01 -86.98 122.94
C LYS A 6 -62.37 -86.58 122.34
N SER A 7 -63.24 -87.59 122.31
CA SER A 7 -64.67 -87.55 122.01
C SER A 7 -65.39 -86.36 122.66
N LYS A 8 -66.11 -85.61 121.84
CA LYS A 8 -67.27 -84.80 122.27
C LYS A 8 -68.50 -85.31 121.53
N ALA A 9 -68.78 -86.60 121.69
CA ALA A 9 -70.03 -87.22 121.23
C ALA A 9 -71.21 -86.94 122.18
N ASN A 10 -71.04 -86.14 123.24
CA ASN A 10 -72.08 -85.92 124.24
C ASN A 10 -72.11 -84.48 124.80
N LYS A 11 -72.17 -83.50 123.88
CA LYS A 11 -72.67 -82.14 124.19
C LYS A 11 -73.68 -81.63 123.15
N LEU A 12 -74.18 -82.56 122.33
CA LEU A 12 -75.07 -82.36 121.17
C LEU A 12 -76.41 -83.12 121.31
N SER A 13 -76.66 -83.71 122.49
CA SER A 13 -77.94 -84.33 122.90
C SER A 13 -78.70 -83.49 123.94
N ARG A 14 -78.20 -82.27 124.25
CA ARG A 14 -78.72 -81.38 125.28
C ARG A 14 -78.72 -79.89 124.87
N MET A 15 -78.72 -79.63 123.56
CA MET A 15 -78.70 -78.31 122.92
C MET A 15 -79.69 -78.32 121.74
N SER A 16 -80.37 -77.20 121.51
CA SER A 16 -81.41 -77.05 120.49
C SER A 16 -80.86 -77.33 119.07
N GLU A 17 -81.74 -77.78 118.18
CA GLU A 17 -81.46 -78.13 116.78
C GLU A 17 -80.75 -76.98 116.02
N GLU A 18 -80.94 -75.73 116.46
CA GLU A 18 -80.29 -74.53 115.94
C GLU A 18 -78.77 -74.46 116.20
N GLU A 19 -78.26 -74.99 117.32
CA GLU A 19 -76.84 -74.90 117.67
C GLU A 19 -75.98 -75.91 116.88
N LYS A 20 -76.59 -77.03 116.46
CA LYS A 20 -75.98 -78.03 115.55
C LYS A 20 -75.73 -77.47 114.16
N ILE A 21 -76.75 -76.80 113.62
CA ILE A 21 -76.72 -76.25 112.26
C ILE A 21 -75.66 -75.14 112.18
N ARG A 22 -75.58 -74.27 113.18
CA ARG A 22 -74.56 -73.21 113.24
C ARG A 22 -73.14 -73.77 113.31
N TYR A 23 -72.89 -74.85 114.05
CA TYR A 23 -71.54 -75.43 114.12
C TYR A 23 -71.10 -76.07 112.79
N LEU A 24 -72.01 -76.80 112.11
CA LEU A 24 -71.73 -77.36 110.79
C LEU A 24 -71.57 -76.28 109.72
N GLN A 25 -72.39 -75.22 109.76
CA GLN A 25 -72.25 -74.03 108.91
C GLN A 25 -70.92 -73.32 109.16
N HIS A 26 -70.52 -73.15 110.42
CA HIS A 26 -69.24 -72.53 110.77
C HIS A 26 -68.05 -73.36 110.28
N ARG A 27 -68.13 -74.70 110.37
CA ARG A 27 -67.09 -75.59 109.83
C ARG A 27 -67.04 -75.57 108.30
N ALA A 28 -68.19 -75.59 107.63
CA ALA A 28 -68.26 -75.46 106.17
C ALA A 28 -67.73 -74.10 105.71
N ALA A 29 -68.07 -73.02 106.42
CA ALA A 29 -67.55 -71.67 106.17
C ALA A 29 -66.03 -71.61 106.34
N ILE A 30 -65.46 -72.23 107.38
CA ILE A 30 -63.99 -72.32 107.56
C ILE A 30 -63.33 -73.12 106.45
N GLU A 31 -63.90 -74.25 106.03
CA GLU A 31 -63.34 -75.08 104.95
C GLU A 31 -63.45 -74.38 103.57
N GLU A 32 -64.54 -73.67 103.31
CA GLU A 32 -64.73 -72.87 102.10
C GLU A 32 -63.82 -71.64 102.09
N GLU A 33 -63.64 -70.97 103.23
CA GLU A 33 -62.70 -69.87 103.40
C GLU A 33 -61.25 -70.35 103.26
N ALA A 34 -60.92 -71.55 103.76
CA ALA A 34 -59.63 -72.18 103.54
C ALA A 34 -59.40 -72.54 102.06
N LYS A 35 -60.42 -73.01 101.33
CA LYS A 35 -60.34 -73.23 99.87
C LYS A 35 -60.17 -71.91 99.12
N ARG A 36 -60.90 -70.85 99.46
CA ARG A 36 -60.74 -69.52 98.86
C ARG A 36 -59.36 -68.93 99.13
N ARG A 37 -58.85 -69.04 100.36
CA ARG A 37 -57.48 -68.61 100.71
C ARG A 37 -56.43 -69.38 99.90
N LYS A 38 -56.60 -70.70 99.74
CA LYS A 38 -55.74 -71.52 98.86
C LYS A 38 -55.83 -71.09 97.40
N GLN A 39 -57.02 -70.87 96.86
CA GLN A 39 -57.23 -70.39 95.49
C GLN A 39 -56.66 -68.98 95.26
N GLN A 40 -56.83 -68.07 96.22
CA GLN A 40 -56.24 -66.73 96.19
C GLN A 40 -54.72 -66.78 96.26
N LEU A 41 -54.16 -67.67 97.07
CA LEU A 41 -52.71 -67.88 97.13
C LEU A 41 -52.17 -68.43 95.80
N ILE A 42 -52.88 -69.37 95.16
CA ILE A 42 -52.52 -69.88 93.83
C ILE A 42 -52.65 -68.79 92.76
N SER A 43 -53.73 -68.00 92.77
CA SER A 43 -53.95 -66.92 91.81
C SER A 43 -52.90 -65.80 91.93
N THR A 44 -52.56 -65.40 93.16
CA THR A 44 -51.50 -64.41 93.41
C THR A 44 -50.13 -64.95 93.01
N PHE A 45 -49.84 -66.22 93.28
CA PHE A 45 -48.63 -66.89 92.82
C PHE A 45 -48.55 -66.90 91.28
N LEU A 46 -49.63 -67.28 90.58
CA LEU A 46 -49.69 -67.30 89.11
C LEU A 46 -49.55 -65.89 88.51
N LYS A 47 -50.24 -64.88 89.05
CA LYS A 47 -50.09 -63.48 88.62
C LYS A 47 -48.67 -62.97 88.81
N ASN A 48 -48.04 -63.28 89.95
CA ASN A 48 -46.66 -62.90 90.22
C ASN A 48 -45.65 -63.68 89.33
N LYS A 49 -45.96 -64.92 88.97
CA LYS A 49 -45.17 -65.69 88.01
C LYS A 49 -45.30 -65.07 86.61
N LEU A 50 -46.51 -64.80 86.15
CA LEU A 50 -46.79 -64.18 84.85
C LEU A 50 -46.15 -62.79 84.74
N ARG A 51 -46.25 -61.96 85.79
CA ARG A 51 -45.58 -60.64 85.82
C ARG A 51 -44.06 -60.77 85.71
N ARG A 52 -43.45 -61.75 86.40
CA ARG A 52 -42.02 -62.03 86.29
C ARG A 52 -41.65 -62.47 84.87
N GLU A 53 -42.39 -63.42 84.29
CA GLU A 53 -42.21 -63.83 82.89
C GLU A 53 -42.34 -62.65 81.93
N HIS A 54 -43.33 -61.77 82.10
CA HIS A 54 -43.51 -60.60 81.24
C HIS A 54 -42.35 -59.60 81.36
N ILE A 55 -41.82 -59.37 82.57
CA ILE A 55 -40.63 -58.53 82.76
C ILE A 55 -39.41 -59.18 82.11
N PHE A 56 -39.23 -60.49 82.27
CA PHE A 56 -38.15 -61.23 81.61
C PHE A 56 -38.28 -61.21 80.09
N LEU A 57 -39.48 -61.35 79.54
CA LEU A 57 -39.75 -61.25 78.10
C LEU A 57 -39.34 -59.87 77.57
N ARG A 58 -39.77 -58.78 78.23
CA ARG A 58 -39.41 -57.41 77.80
C ARG A 58 -37.90 -57.16 77.87
N ILE A 59 -37.24 -57.64 78.93
CA ILE A 59 -35.77 -57.53 79.06
C ILE A 59 -35.07 -58.36 78.00
N ASN A 60 -35.54 -59.59 77.74
CA ASN A 60 -34.96 -60.47 76.74
C ASN A 60 -35.16 -59.93 75.32
N GLU A 61 -36.34 -59.40 75.01
CA GLU A 61 -36.63 -58.72 73.74
C GLU A 61 -35.72 -57.51 73.55
N ALA A 62 -35.55 -56.66 74.56
CA ALA A 62 -34.63 -55.52 74.49
C ALA A 62 -33.17 -55.97 74.29
N LYS A 63 -32.73 -57.04 74.98
CA LYS A 63 -31.38 -57.61 74.80
C LYS A 63 -31.19 -58.16 73.38
N ILE A 64 -32.14 -58.93 72.88
CA ILE A 64 -32.12 -59.50 71.53
C ILE A 64 -32.11 -58.36 70.49
N ASN A 65 -32.97 -57.35 70.63
CA ASN A 65 -33.01 -56.20 69.72
C ASN A 65 -31.71 -55.38 69.76
N GLN A 66 -31.09 -55.22 70.94
CA GLN A 66 -29.81 -54.53 71.06
C GLN A 66 -28.68 -55.34 70.39
N GLN A 67 -28.68 -56.67 70.53
CA GLN A 67 -27.75 -57.56 69.84
C GLN A 67 -27.96 -57.49 68.31
N TRP A 68 -29.19 -57.54 67.82
CA TRP A 68 -29.49 -57.37 66.40
C TRP A 68 -29.05 -56.03 65.86
N ARG A 69 -29.32 -54.93 66.57
CA ARG A 69 -28.84 -53.58 66.17
C ARG A 69 -27.32 -53.50 66.16
N HIS A 70 -26.64 -54.18 67.08
CA HIS A 70 -25.19 -54.23 67.10
C HIS A 70 -24.65 -54.98 65.87
N ILE A 71 -25.18 -56.18 65.59
CA ILE A 71 -24.80 -57.00 64.44
C ILE A 71 -25.07 -56.25 63.12
N LEU A 72 -26.27 -55.68 62.95
CA LEU A 72 -26.64 -54.94 61.74
C LEU A 72 -25.76 -53.70 61.53
N ARG A 73 -25.42 -52.96 62.60
CA ARG A 73 -24.48 -51.84 62.49
C ARG A 73 -23.08 -52.30 62.13
N GLN A 74 -22.59 -53.39 62.71
CA GLN A 74 -21.28 -53.94 62.34
C GLN A 74 -21.24 -54.35 60.88
N MET A 75 -22.26 -55.07 60.41
CA MET A 75 -22.40 -55.45 58.99
C MET A 75 -22.44 -54.20 58.11
N LYS A 76 -23.31 -53.23 58.39
CA LYS A 76 -23.42 -52.03 57.56
C LYS A 76 -22.14 -51.17 57.60
N CYS A 77 -21.49 -51.05 58.74
CA CYS A 77 -20.20 -50.37 58.82
C CYS A 77 -19.10 -51.09 58.03
N SER A 78 -19.14 -52.42 57.95
CA SER A 78 -18.19 -53.19 57.13
C SER A 78 -18.44 -53.01 55.63
N GLU A 79 -19.71 -53.03 55.20
CA GLU A 79 -20.13 -52.74 53.82
C GLU A 79 -19.72 -51.32 53.41
N LEU A 80 -20.08 -50.30 54.19
CA LEU A 80 -19.72 -48.91 53.89
C LEU A 80 -18.20 -48.72 53.83
N LYS A 81 -17.43 -49.41 54.67
CA LYS A 81 -15.96 -49.39 54.59
C LYS A 81 -15.44 -50.03 53.31
N GLN A 82 -16.09 -51.09 52.81
CA GLN A 82 -15.73 -51.70 51.53
C GLN A 82 -16.09 -50.77 50.37
N GLU A 83 -17.30 -50.22 50.34
CA GLU A 83 -17.74 -49.26 49.32
C GLU A 83 -16.81 -48.04 49.24
N ILE A 84 -16.43 -47.45 50.38
CA ILE A 84 -15.47 -46.33 50.41
C ILE A 84 -14.11 -46.75 49.86
N LYS A 85 -13.63 -47.95 50.20
CA LYS A 85 -12.35 -48.46 49.68
C LYS A 85 -12.41 -48.69 48.16
N ASP A 86 -13.51 -49.20 47.65
CA ASP A 86 -13.67 -49.46 46.23
C ASP A 86 -13.85 -48.16 45.45
N LEU A 87 -14.58 -47.18 46.00
CA LEU A 87 -14.63 -45.82 45.47
C LEU A 87 -13.25 -45.16 45.45
N ALA A 88 -12.46 -45.27 46.53
CA ALA A 88 -11.10 -44.73 46.58
C ALA A 88 -10.21 -45.34 45.48
N LYS A 89 -10.21 -46.67 45.34
CA LYS A 89 -9.49 -47.34 44.25
C LYS A 89 -9.95 -46.90 42.86
N TRP A 90 -11.26 -46.71 42.68
CA TRP A 90 -11.80 -46.23 41.41
C TRP A 90 -11.35 -44.81 41.12
N PHE A 91 -11.36 -43.91 42.10
CA PHE A 91 -10.83 -42.56 41.96
C PHE A 91 -9.34 -42.56 41.64
N ASP A 92 -8.53 -43.36 42.35
CA ASP A 92 -7.09 -43.50 42.07
C ASP A 92 -6.86 -43.99 40.64
N TYR A 93 -7.64 -44.96 40.18
CA TYR A 93 -7.58 -45.44 38.79
C TYR A 93 -7.93 -44.33 37.78
N GLN A 94 -9.01 -43.57 38.01
CA GLN A 94 -9.39 -42.47 37.12
C GLN A 94 -8.35 -41.35 37.11
N ILE A 95 -7.80 -41.00 38.27
CA ILE A 95 -6.72 -40.02 38.41
C ILE A 95 -5.50 -40.48 37.63
N ASN A 96 -5.06 -41.73 37.81
CA ASN A 96 -3.93 -42.28 37.08
C ASN A 96 -4.16 -42.28 35.57
N LYS A 97 -5.35 -42.67 35.11
CA LYS A 97 -5.70 -42.63 33.68
C LYS A 97 -5.64 -41.21 33.11
N LYS A 98 -6.18 -40.22 33.84
CA LYS A 98 -6.11 -38.81 33.44
C LYS A 98 -4.67 -38.29 33.46
N ASN A 99 -3.87 -38.65 34.45
CA ASN A 99 -2.46 -38.27 34.55
C ASN A 99 -1.64 -38.81 33.39
N VAL A 100 -1.86 -40.06 32.98
CA VAL A 100 -1.23 -40.62 31.77
C VAL A 100 -1.62 -39.83 30.53
N LYS A 101 -2.92 -39.49 30.38
CA LYS A 101 -3.36 -38.68 29.24
C LYS A 101 -2.75 -37.28 29.23
N ILE A 102 -2.63 -36.64 30.39
CA ILE A 102 -1.95 -35.35 30.54
C ILE A 102 -0.48 -35.49 30.14
N GLN A 103 0.21 -36.55 30.58
CA GLN A 103 1.61 -36.80 30.20
C GLN A 103 1.79 -37.03 28.69
N GLU A 104 0.89 -37.78 28.05
CA GLU A 104 0.89 -37.95 26.60
C GLU A 104 0.76 -36.59 25.87
N VAL A 105 -0.23 -35.78 26.26
CA VAL A 105 -0.45 -34.47 25.64
C VAL A 105 0.73 -33.53 25.89
N LEU A 106 1.32 -33.54 27.08
CA LEU A 106 2.52 -32.77 27.36
C LEU A 106 3.71 -33.23 26.50
N MET A 107 3.84 -34.53 26.25
CA MET A 107 4.88 -35.04 25.35
C MET A 107 4.63 -34.59 23.91
N ASP A 108 3.40 -34.67 23.43
CA ASP A 108 3.02 -34.22 22.08
C ASP A 108 3.27 -32.71 21.89
N LEU A 109 2.91 -31.88 22.89
CA LEU A 109 3.20 -30.45 22.89
C LEU A 109 4.70 -30.17 22.84
N ASN A 110 5.49 -30.84 23.70
CA ASN A 110 6.94 -30.69 23.68
C ASN A 110 7.57 -31.11 22.34
N MET A 111 7.03 -32.16 21.70
CA MET A 111 7.49 -32.61 20.39
C MET A 111 7.12 -31.60 19.29
N ALA A 112 5.91 -31.04 19.32
CA ALA A 112 5.48 -29.99 18.42
C ALA A 112 6.34 -28.72 18.57
N ASP A 113 6.63 -28.30 19.80
CA ASP A 113 7.47 -27.13 20.08
C ASP A 113 8.91 -27.32 19.59
N ARG A 114 9.48 -28.52 19.78
CA ARG A 114 10.80 -28.86 19.26
C ARG A 114 10.82 -28.84 17.73
N GLN A 115 9.80 -29.40 17.09
CA GLN A 115 9.67 -29.38 15.63
C GLN A 115 9.53 -27.95 15.11
N TYR A 116 8.68 -27.14 15.71
CA TYR A 116 8.52 -25.73 15.36
C TYR A 116 9.83 -24.96 15.49
N SER A 117 10.51 -25.08 16.64
CA SER A 117 11.79 -24.42 16.89
C SER A 117 12.86 -24.85 15.89
N PHE A 118 12.91 -26.15 15.56
CA PHE A 118 13.83 -26.68 14.56
C PHE A 118 13.55 -26.11 13.16
N LEU A 119 12.28 -26.14 12.73
CA LEU A 119 11.86 -25.60 11.42
C LEU A 119 12.16 -24.11 11.32
N HIS A 120 11.85 -23.34 12.36
CA HIS A 120 12.15 -21.92 12.44
C HIS A 120 13.66 -21.64 12.33
N CYS A 121 14.48 -22.38 13.07
CA CYS A 121 15.94 -22.28 12.96
C CYS A 121 16.43 -22.60 11.54
N LYS A 122 15.91 -23.68 10.92
CA LYS A 122 16.27 -24.05 9.55
C LYS A 122 15.85 -22.98 8.54
N GLN A 123 14.64 -22.43 8.67
CA GLN A 123 14.17 -21.33 7.82
C GLN A 123 15.02 -20.06 8.01
N SER A 124 15.41 -19.74 9.24
CA SER A 124 16.32 -18.62 9.50
C SER A 124 17.69 -18.85 8.83
N GLU A 125 18.23 -20.07 8.89
CA GLU A 125 19.48 -20.43 8.20
C GLU A 125 19.36 -20.30 6.67
N THR A 126 18.25 -20.73 6.07
CA THR A 126 18.05 -20.59 4.62
C THR A 126 17.92 -19.13 4.22
N PHE A 127 17.20 -18.31 4.99
CA PHE A 127 17.13 -16.87 4.74
C PHE A 127 18.50 -16.19 4.87
N LYS A 128 19.32 -16.53 5.86
CA LYS A 128 20.69 -16.02 5.96
C LYS A 128 21.52 -16.34 4.72
N LYS A 129 21.44 -17.58 4.23
CA LYS A 129 22.12 -17.98 2.98
C LYS A 129 21.62 -17.18 1.78
N LEU A 130 20.31 -16.96 1.69
CA LEU A 130 19.70 -16.18 0.62
C LEU A 130 20.16 -14.71 0.66
N ILE A 131 20.21 -14.10 1.85
CA ILE A 131 20.70 -12.74 2.05
C ILE A 131 22.15 -12.63 1.60
N ILE A 132 23.03 -13.53 2.03
CA ILE A 132 24.45 -13.53 1.62
C ILE A 132 24.59 -13.65 0.09
N LEU A 133 23.81 -14.52 -0.56
CA LEU A 133 23.80 -14.63 -2.02
C LEU A 133 23.36 -13.33 -2.69
N HIS A 134 22.35 -12.64 -2.15
CA HIS A 134 21.91 -11.36 -2.68
C HIS A 134 22.92 -10.24 -2.44
N GLU A 135 23.57 -10.21 -1.29
CA GLU A 135 24.66 -9.27 -1.00
C GLU A 135 25.80 -9.45 -2.00
N HIS A 136 26.23 -10.68 -2.27
CA HIS A 136 27.24 -10.95 -3.28
C HIS A 136 26.80 -10.53 -4.69
N ARG A 137 25.55 -10.77 -5.06
CA ARG A 137 25.02 -10.32 -6.37
C ARG A 137 25.01 -8.80 -6.49
N VAL A 138 24.60 -8.10 -5.44
CA VAL A 138 24.60 -6.63 -5.41
C VAL A 138 26.03 -6.10 -5.50
N GLN A 139 26.96 -6.66 -4.72
CA GLN A 139 28.38 -6.29 -4.79
C GLN A 139 28.96 -6.53 -6.18
N HIS A 140 28.66 -7.68 -6.80
CA HIS A 140 29.10 -7.97 -8.17
C HIS A 140 28.59 -6.92 -9.16
N PHE A 141 27.31 -6.56 -9.11
CA PHE A 141 26.75 -5.53 -10.01
C PHE A 141 27.31 -4.13 -9.73
N LEU A 142 27.57 -3.79 -8.46
CA LEU A 142 28.22 -2.53 -8.10
C LEU A 142 29.64 -2.47 -8.67
N ASN A 143 30.45 -3.52 -8.48
CA ASN A 143 31.79 -3.59 -9.02
C ASN A 143 31.78 -3.51 -10.55
N TYR A 144 30.91 -4.29 -11.21
CA TYR A 144 30.77 -4.25 -12.67
C TYR A 144 30.39 -2.85 -13.18
N TYR A 145 29.45 -2.17 -12.50
CA TYR A 145 29.07 -0.80 -12.84
C TYR A 145 30.22 0.20 -12.64
N GLU A 146 30.97 0.06 -11.55
CA GLU A 146 32.14 0.92 -11.29
C GLU A 146 33.24 0.70 -12.32
N GLU A 147 33.49 -0.54 -12.72
CA GLU A 147 34.43 -0.89 -13.79
C GLU A 147 34.01 -0.28 -15.13
N GLU A 148 32.76 -0.48 -15.55
CA GLU A 148 32.20 0.11 -16.78
C GLU A 148 32.26 1.64 -16.76
N LYS A 149 31.88 2.25 -15.64
CA LYS A 149 31.97 3.71 -15.45
C LYS A 149 33.40 4.21 -15.56
N ASN A 150 34.35 3.52 -14.93
CA ASN A 150 35.77 3.89 -14.99
C ASN A 150 36.34 3.69 -16.39
N TYR A 151 35.97 2.61 -17.06
CA TYR A 151 36.35 2.35 -18.45
C TYR A 151 35.83 3.47 -19.38
N ALA A 152 34.55 3.83 -19.29
CA ALA A 152 33.95 4.90 -20.07
C ALA A 152 34.63 6.26 -19.79
N ARG A 153 34.96 6.53 -18.52
CA ARG A 153 35.68 7.74 -18.11
C ARG A 153 37.09 7.79 -18.69
N ILE A 154 37.85 6.70 -18.62
CA ILE A 154 39.20 6.61 -19.19
C ILE A 154 39.15 6.79 -20.71
N LYS A 155 38.18 6.16 -21.37
CA LYS A 155 37.98 6.31 -22.82
C LYS A 155 37.70 7.76 -23.20
N ALA A 156 36.75 8.41 -22.52
CA ALA A 156 36.44 9.82 -22.76
C ALA A 156 37.66 10.74 -22.52
N MET A 157 38.47 10.46 -21.50
CA MET A 157 39.71 11.21 -21.25
C MET A 157 40.74 11.02 -22.36
N LYS A 158 40.88 9.80 -22.89
CA LYS A 158 41.74 9.53 -24.06
C LYS A 158 41.25 10.28 -25.29
N ASP A 159 39.96 10.19 -25.61
CA ASP A 159 39.36 10.88 -26.75
C ASP A 159 39.57 12.40 -26.67
N ILE A 160 39.40 13.01 -25.49
CA ILE A 160 39.65 14.44 -25.26
C ILE A 160 41.14 14.78 -25.51
N ASN A 161 42.05 13.95 -25.02
CA ASN A 161 43.48 14.19 -25.21
C ASN A 161 43.89 14.04 -26.68
N ASP A 162 43.36 13.04 -27.38
CA ASP A 162 43.63 12.81 -28.80
C ASP A 162 43.12 13.98 -29.66
N ILE A 163 41.90 14.47 -29.37
CA ILE A 163 41.35 15.68 -30.03
C ILE A 163 42.25 16.90 -29.75
N LYS A 164 42.73 17.06 -28.51
CA LYS A 164 43.60 18.18 -28.15
C LYS A 164 44.94 18.12 -28.89
N ILE A 165 45.55 16.95 -28.98
CA ILE A 165 46.81 16.74 -29.70
C ILE A 165 46.60 17.00 -31.20
N SER A 166 45.52 16.46 -31.79
CA SER A 166 45.19 16.74 -33.19
C SER A 166 45.01 18.23 -33.45
N CYS A 167 44.23 18.92 -32.61
CA CYS A 167 43.99 20.35 -32.75
C CYS A 167 45.29 21.18 -32.64
N LEU A 168 46.21 20.80 -31.74
CA LEU A 168 47.51 21.46 -31.62
C LEU A 168 48.35 21.24 -32.88
N ASN A 169 48.41 20.01 -33.39
CA ASN A 169 49.13 19.69 -34.63
C ASN A 169 48.55 20.46 -35.83
N ASP A 170 47.22 20.50 -35.96
CA ASP A 170 46.54 21.25 -37.03
C ASP A 170 46.83 22.75 -36.92
N GLN A 171 46.86 23.29 -35.70
CA GLN A 171 47.23 24.68 -35.45
C GLN A 171 48.69 24.97 -35.85
N GLU A 172 49.62 24.08 -35.56
CA GLU A 172 51.03 24.21 -35.97
C GLU A 172 51.19 24.12 -37.49
N GLN A 173 50.48 23.20 -38.14
CA GLN A 173 50.45 23.09 -39.60
C GLN A 173 49.92 24.37 -40.25
N LEU A 174 48.80 24.90 -39.74
CA LEU A 174 48.22 26.16 -40.22
C LEU A 174 49.17 27.35 -40.03
N LYS A 175 49.84 27.45 -38.89
CA LYS A 175 50.87 28.48 -38.65
C LYS A 175 52.01 28.38 -39.66
N THR A 176 52.46 27.17 -39.97
CA THR A 176 53.53 26.93 -40.95
C THR A 176 53.10 27.32 -42.36
N ILE A 177 51.86 26.99 -42.75
CA ILE A 177 51.29 27.38 -44.05
C ILE A 177 51.16 28.90 -44.11
N LEU A 178 50.63 29.54 -43.07
CA LEU A 178 50.48 31.01 -42.99
C LEU A 178 51.83 31.71 -43.14
N TYR A 179 52.85 31.25 -42.40
CA TYR A 179 54.21 31.77 -42.52
C TYR A 179 54.77 31.60 -43.95
N GLY A 180 54.56 30.43 -44.56
CA GLY A 180 54.95 30.18 -45.95
C GLY A 180 54.23 31.10 -46.94
N MET A 181 52.94 31.39 -46.72
CA MET A 181 52.16 32.33 -47.54
C MET A 181 52.62 33.77 -47.36
N GLU A 182 52.87 34.20 -46.13
CA GLU A 182 53.36 35.54 -45.80
C GLU A 182 54.74 35.80 -46.39
N LYS A 183 55.64 34.82 -46.30
CA LYS A 183 56.96 34.90 -46.94
C LYS A 183 56.85 35.07 -48.45
N LYS A 184 56.02 34.25 -49.12
CA LYS A 184 55.76 34.39 -50.56
C LYS A 184 55.15 35.75 -50.90
N PHE A 185 54.22 36.23 -50.09
CA PHE A 185 53.60 37.54 -50.28
C PHE A 185 54.65 38.65 -50.19
N ASN A 186 55.52 38.63 -49.18
CA ASN A 186 56.60 39.59 -49.01
C ASN A 186 57.59 39.53 -50.18
N GLU A 187 58.03 38.34 -50.59
CA GLU A 187 58.88 38.16 -51.78
C GLU A 187 58.22 38.74 -53.05
N THR A 188 56.92 38.47 -53.27
CA THR A 188 56.20 39.05 -54.42
C THR A 188 56.06 40.57 -54.33
N SER A 189 55.84 41.11 -53.12
CA SER A 189 55.76 42.55 -52.88
C SER A 189 57.12 43.21 -53.17
N GLU A 190 58.23 42.65 -52.66
CA GLU A 190 59.59 43.13 -52.94
C GLU A 190 59.92 43.08 -54.42
N ILE A 191 59.55 42.01 -55.13
CA ILE A 191 59.73 41.92 -56.58
C ILE A 191 58.93 43.02 -57.29
N LEU A 192 57.69 43.30 -56.87
CA LEU A 192 56.86 44.36 -57.43
C LEU A 192 57.43 45.75 -57.14
N THR A 193 57.89 46.02 -55.91
CA THR A 193 58.51 47.30 -55.56
C THR A 193 59.82 47.50 -56.31
N ASN A 194 60.66 46.47 -56.43
CA ASN A 194 61.90 46.52 -57.20
C ASN A 194 61.63 46.77 -58.69
N LYS A 195 60.66 46.07 -59.29
CA LYS A 195 60.23 46.33 -60.67
C LYS A 195 59.72 47.76 -60.86
N HIS A 196 58.96 48.29 -59.88
CA HIS A 196 58.51 49.68 -59.93
C HIS A 196 59.69 50.65 -59.82
N GLN A 197 60.62 50.42 -58.90
CA GLN A 197 61.85 51.20 -58.73
C GLN A 197 62.66 51.21 -60.03
N SER A 198 62.92 50.05 -60.64
CA SER A 198 63.63 49.95 -61.92
C SER A 198 62.93 50.74 -63.03
N LYS A 199 61.60 50.66 -63.13
CA LYS A 199 60.84 51.49 -64.10
C LYS A 199 60.96 52.97 -63.81
N MET A 200 60.93 53.38 -62.54
CA MET A 200 61.11 54.78 -62.16
C MET A 200 62.52 55.29 -62.49
N ASP A 201 63.54 54.45 -62.29
CA ASP A 201 64.92 54.75 -62.63
C ASP A 201 65.12 54.81 -64.14
N GLU A 202 64.50 53.92 -64.92
CA GLU A 202 64.46 54.00 -66.39
C GLU A 202 63.82 55.32 -66.87
N ILE A 203 62.67 55.71 -66.30
CA ILE A 203 62.03 56.99 -66.63
C ILE A 203 62.94 58.16 -66.26
N ARG A 204 63.57 58.13 -65.07
CA ARG A 204 64.48 59.19 -64.62
C ARG A 204 65.70 59.30 -65.52
N ASN A 205 66.29 58.17 -65.91
CA ASN A 205 67.41 58.12 -66.84
C ASN A 205 67.02 58.62 -68.23
N ASN A 206 65.85 58.23 -68.74
CA ASN A 206 65.34 58.76 -70.00
C ASN A 206 65.15 60.28 -69.92
N MET A 207 64.51 60.78 -68.86
CA MET A 207 64.40 62.22 -68.61
C MET A 207 65.76 62.91 -68.51
N LEU A 208 66.76 62.31 -67.87
CA LEU A 208 68.12 62.84 -67.82
C LEU A 208 68.74 62.90 -69.22
N THR A 209 68.63 61.83 -70.02
CA THR A 209 69.14 61.84 -71.40
C THR A 209 68.43 62.87 -72.27
N ASP A 210 67.11 63.04 -72.12
CA ASP A 210 66.35 64.05 -72.85
C ASP A 210 66.68 65.46 -72.36
N MET A 211 66.90 65.65 -71.06
CA MET A 211 67.42 66.89 -70.50
C MET A 211 68.82 67.20 -71.04
N GLU A 212 69.71 66.22 -71.19
CA GLU A 212 71.03 66.41 -71.81
C GLU A 212 70.92 66.75 -73.30
N LYS A 213 70.03 66.09 -74.05
CA LYS A 213 69.71 66.45 -75.44
C LYS A 213 69.14 67.88 -75.54
N LEU A 214 68.22 68.24 -74.65
CA LEU A 214 67.67 69.60 -74.59
C LEU A 214 68.74 70.61 -74.17
N LYS A 215 69.62 70.27 -73.23
CA LYS A 215 70.71 71.13 -72.80
C LYS A 215 71.70 71.37 -73.94
N THR A 216 72.12 70.33 -74.65
CA THR A 216 73.03 70.45 -75.81
C THR A 216 72.41 71.24 -76.95
N THR A 217 71.13 71.01 -77.28
CA THR A 217 70.41 71.82 -78.28
C THR A 217 70.25 73.28 -77.83
N ARG A 218 69.95 73.52 -76.55
CA ARG A 218 69.87 74.86 -75.97
C ARG A 218 71.24 75.54 -75.91
N GLU A 219 72.32 74.83 -75.61
CA GLU A 219 73.70 75.35 -75.66
C GLU A 219 74.09 75.74 -77.08
N SER A 220 73.67 74.97 -78.09
CA SER A 220 73.79 75.37 -79.49
C SER A 220 73.01 76.66 -79.80
N ILE A 221 71.76 76.76 -79.34
CA ILE A 221 70.95 77.98 -79.50
C ILE A 221 71.53 79.15 -78.71
N ILE A 222 72.02 78.94 -77.48
CA ILE A 222 72.68 79.95 -76.66
C ILE A 222 73.98 80.39 -77.32
N GLY A 223 74.73 79.50 -77.98
CA GLY A 223 75.87 79.89 -78.80
C GLY A 223 75.47 80.84 -79.93
N ASN A 224 74.37 80.54 -80.63
CA ASN A 224 73.83 81.39 -81.69
C ASN A 224 73.30 82.73 -81.14
N ILE A 225 72.58 82.69 -80.02
CA ILE A 225 72.06 83.88 -79.33
C ILE A 225 73.22 84.68 -78.73
N TRP A 226 74.30 84.07 -78.26
CA TRP A 226 75.48 84.77 -77.74
C TRP A 226 76.19 85.55 -78.86
N GLN A 227 76.27 85.00 -80.07
CA GLN A 227 76.69 85.76 -81.25
C GLN A 227 75.73 86.93 -81.53
N ASN A 228 74.42 86.72 -81.40
CA ASN A 228 73.43 87.80 -81.55
C ASN A 228 73.48 88.83 -80.40
N ILE A 229 73.77 88.41 -79.17
CA ILE A 229 73.90 89.27 -77.98
C ILE A 229 75.21 90.04 -78.06
N GLN A 230 76.29 89.51 -78.61
CA GLN A 230 77.45 90.34 -78.93
C GLN A 230 77.12 91.44 -79.95
N ASN A 231 76.20 91.15 -80.89
CA ASN A 231 75.68 92.15 -81.81
C ASN A 231 74.72 93.15 -81.12
N VAL A 232 73.89 92.68 -80.19
CA VAL A 232 72.91 93.50 -79.46
C VAL A 232 73.53 94.23 -78.26
N ILE A 233 74.58 93.77 -77.59
CA ILE A 233 75.28 94.49 -76.50
C ILE A 233 75.92 95.76 -77.05
N LYS A 234 76.39 95.75 -78.30
CA LYS A 234 76.77 96.97 -79.03
C LYS A 234 75.59 97.94 -79.23
N GLN A 235 74.36 97.43 -79.27
CA GLN A 235 73.13 98.23 -79.35
C GLN A 235 72.56 98.58 -77.95
N TYR A 236 72.80 97.75 -76.93
CA TYR A 236 72.18 97.78 -75.60
C TYR A 236 72.88 98.74 -74.64
N TRP A 237 74.18 99.01 -74.85
CA TRP A 237 74.86 100.10 -74.15
C TRP A 237 74.14 101.45 -74.35
N ASN A 238 73.35 101.58 -75.41
CA ASN A 238 72.56 102.77 -75.73
C ASN A 238 71.14 102.81 -75.10
N GLN A 239 70.68 101.77 -74.39
CA GLN A 239 69.27 101.67 -73.92
C GLN A 239 69.06 101.34 -72.43
N THR A 240 70.11 101.15 -71.62
CA THR A 240 69.97 100.56 -70.27
C THR A 240 69.76 101.55 -69.09
N GLU A 241 69.30 102.77 -69.33
CA GLU A 241 68.87 103.67 -68.26
C GLU A 241 67.43 103.35 -67.78
N ASP A 242 66.58 102.79 -68.66
CA ASP A 242 65.13 102.68 -68.42
C ASP A 242 64.68 101.49 -67.55
N ARG A 243 65.46 100.40 -67.46
CA ARG A 243 65.04 99.17 -66.73
C ARG A 243 65.11 99.25 -65.20
N ARG A 244 65.64 100.33 -64.66
CA ARG A 244 65.76 100.51 -63.20
C ARG A 244 64.42 100.85 -62.53
N GLN A 245 63.41 101.30 -63.29
CA GLN A 245 62.10 101.69 -62.74
C GLN A 245 61.12 100.52 -62.55
N GLU A 246 61.23 99.42 -63.30
CA GLU A 246 60.27 98.30 -63.22
C GLU A 246 60.37 97.48 -61.92
N TYR A 247 61.54 97.45 -61.26
CA TYR A 247 61.77 96.70 -60.01
C TYR A 247 60.99 97.28 -58.81
N LEU A 248 60.68 98.58 -58.81
CA LEU A 248 59.97 99.23 -57.70
C LEU A 248 58.49 98.83 -57.63
N ILE A 249 57.89 98.42 -58.74
CA ILE A 249 56.46 98.08 -58.84
C ILE A 249 56.15 96.69 -58.25
N MET A 250 57.08 95.73 -58.36
CA MET A 250 56.89 94.36 -57.85
C MET A 250 56.92 94.27 -56.32
N LYS A 251 57.57 95.21 -55.64
CA LYS A 251 57.73 95.19 -54.18
C LYS A 251 56.42 95.52 -53.43
N ASP A 252 55.58 96.38 -53.99
CA ASP A 252 54.32 96.80 -53.34
C ASP A 252 53.22 95.73 -53.44
N SER A 253 53.26 94.87 -54.48
CA SER A 253 52.32 93.76 -54.66
C SER A 253 52.49 92.63 -53.63
N ASP A 254 53.70 92.42 -53.10
CA ASP A 254 53.97 91.36 -52.11
C ASP A 254 53.45 91.73 -50.71
N TYR A 255 53.33 93.04 -50.41
CA TYR A 255 52.83 93.53 -49.13
C TYR A 255 51.32 93.28 -48.95
N GLU A 256 50.53 93.48 -50.02
CA GLU A 256 49.08 93.24 -49.98
C GLU A 256 48.73 91.74 -49.87
N ASN A 257 49.50 90.86 -50.50
CA ASN A 257 49.31 89.41 -50.40
C ASN A 257 49.55 88.90 -48.97
N GLY A 258 50.47 89.51 -48.22
CA GLY A 258 50.75 89.16 -46.82
C GLY A 258 49.58 89.44 -45.86
N LEU A 259 48.82 90.52 -46.09
CA LEU A 259 47.65 90.88 -45.29
C LEU A 259 46.48 89.89 -45.49
N ASN A 260 46.22 89.48 -46.73
CA ASN A 260 45.18 88.51 -47.06
C ASN A 260 45.46 87.12 -46.46
N ILE A 261 46.73 86.71 -46.35
CA ILE A 261 47.12 85.45 -45.71
C ILE A 261 46.85 85.48 -44.19
N PHE A 262 47.02 86.64 -43.55
CA PHE A 262 46.73 86.79 -42.13
C PHE A 262 45.24 86.66 -41.81
N GLU A 263 44.38 87.28 -42.61
CA GLU A 263 42.92 87.18 -42.45
C GLU A 263 42.39 85.77 -42.68
N ASN A 264 42.89 85.07 -43.70
CA ASN A 264 42.54 83.67 -43.96
C ASN A 264 42.95 82.74 -42.80
N ASN A 265 44.14 82.93 -42.22
CA ASN A 265 44.58 82.14 -41.07
C ASN A 265 43.72 82.36 -39.82
N ARG A 266 43.19 83.58 -39.63
CA ARG A 266 42.26 83.87 -38.53
C ARG A 266 40.94 83.11 -38.69
N GLN A 267 40.37 83.11 -39.89
CA GLN A 267 39.14 82.34 -40.18
C GLN A 267 39.33 80.83 -40.01
N ILE A 268 40.50 80.30 -40.41
CA ILE A 268 40.84 78.89 -40.20
C ILE A 268 40.88 78.54 -38.71
N ASN A 269 41.48 79.38 -37.87
CA ASN A 269 41.56 79.15 -36.43
C ASN A 269 40.18 79.18 -35.74
N GLU A 270 39.27 80.04 -36.19
CA GLU A 270 37.88 80.08 -35.70
C GLU A 270 37.12 78.79 -36.07
N MET A 271 37.30 78.29 -37.31
CA MET A 271 36.71 77.01 -37.74
C MET A 271 37.31 75.80 -37.00
N VAL A 272 38.60 75.80 -36.71
CA VAL A 272 39.27 74.74 -35.92
C VAL A 272 38.72 74.70 -34.49
N ASN A 273 38.51 75.86 -33.86
CA ASN A 273 37.90 75.93 -32.53
C ASN A 273 36.45 75.44 -32.53
N PHE A 274 35.69 75.74 -33.59
CA PHE A 274 34.33 75.23 -33.76
C PHE A 274 34.31 73.69 -33.90
N ILE A 275 35.22 73.12 -34.70
CA ILE A 275 35.38 71.67 -34.86
C ILE A 275 35.73 71.01 -33.52
N ASN A 276 36.64 71.59 -32.73
CA ASN A 276 37.03 71.06 -31.43
C ASN A 276 35.87 71.08 -30.43
N ASN A 277 35.05 72.13 -30.44
CA ASN A 277 33.83 72.20 -29.62
C ASN A 277 32.83 71.11 -30.00
N LEU A 278 32.59 70.90 -31.30
CA LEU A 278 31.71 69.82 -31.77
C LEU A 278 32.23 68.44 -31.37
N LYS A 279 33.53 68.17 -31.54
CA LYS A 279 34.16 66.91 -31.09
C LYS A 279 33.96 66.66 -29.60
N ASN A 280 34.13 67.69 -28.77
CA ASN A 280 33.92 67.59 -27.32
C ASN A 280 32.46 67.31 -26.96
N THR A 281 31.50 67.93 -27.64
CA THR A 281 30.06 67.64 -27.43
C THR A 281 29.70 66.22 -27.89
N TYR A 282 30.24 65.75 -29.01
CA TYR A 282 30.06 64.39 -29.50
C TYR A 282 30.58 63.35 -28.51
N LEU A 283 31.80 63.53 -27.99
CA LEU A 283 32.39 62.61 -27.01
C LEU A 283 31.56 62.53 -25.72
N LYS A 284 31.01 63.66 -25.24
CA LYS A 284 30.11 63.67 -24.07
C LYS A 284 28.84 62.86 -24.32
N ILE A 285 28.16 63.09 -25.45
CA ILE A 285 26.95 62.34 -25.83
C ILE A 285 27.25 60.85 -26.01
N HIS A 286 28.39 60.51 -26.62
CA HIS A 286 28.83 59.13 -26.83
C HIS A 286 29.03 58.39 -25.51
N ILE A 287 29.80 58.98 -24.57
CA ILE A 287 30.07 58.37 -23.26
C ILE A 287 28.77 58.21 -22.44
N GLU A 288 27.87 59.19 -22.50
CA GLU A 288 26.55 59.07 -21.85
C GLU A 288 25.66 57.99 -22.50
N GLY A 289 25.72 57.86 -23.83
CA GLY A 289 25.05 56.80 -24.58
C GLY A 289 25.54 55.41 -24.17
N GLU A 290 26.86 55.20 -24.14
CA GLU A 290 27.46 53.93 -23.71
C GLU A 290 27.08 53.56 -22.27
N LYS A 291 27.11 54.53 -21.34
CA LYS A 291 26.68 54.32 -19.95
C LYS A 291 25.22 53.89 -19.86
N LYS A 292 24.33 54.46 -20.67
CA LYS A 292 22.91 54.07 -20.72
C LYS A 292 22.73 52.66 -21.29
N ILE A 293 23.44 52.33 -22.37
CA ILE A 293 23.42 50.99 -22.98
C ILE A 293 23.92 49.93 -21.97
N LEU A 294 24.99 50.22 -21.23
CA LEU A 294 25.52 49.32 -20.21
C LEU A 294 24.52 49.06 -19.09
N LYS A 295 23.83 50.11 -18.59
CA LYS A 295 22.75 49.97 -17.59
C LYS A 295 21.60 49.11 -18.12
N PHE A 296 21.12 49.39 -19.34
CA PHE A 296 20.05 48.59 -19.95
C PHE A 296 20.46 47.13 -20.18
N SER A 297 21.70 46.86 -20.55
CA SER A 297 22.19 45.48 -20.68
C SER A 297 22.18 44.76 -19.32
N GLN A 298 22.65 45.42 -18.26
CA GLN A 298 22.66 44.84 -16.91
C GLN A 298 21.25 44.53 -16.42
N ASP A 299 20.30 45.45 -16.62
CA ASP A 299 18.92 45.25 -16.20
C ASP A 299 18.22 44.16 -17.03
N ARG A 300 18.45 44.13 -18.34
CA ARG A 300 17.98 43.02 -19.20
C ARG A 300 18.47 41.67 -18.68
N ASP A 301 19.74 41.56 -18.31
CA ASP A 301 20.31 40.30 -17.83
C ASP A 301 19.77 39.92 -16.43
N LYS A 302 19.50 40.90 -15.56
CA LYS A 302 18.80 40.66 -14.28
C LYS A 302 17.38 40.11 -14.51
N TYR A 303 16.57 40.77 -15.34
CA TYR A 303 15.21 40.31 -15.63
C TYR A 303 15.21 38.96 -16.34
N ARG A 304 16.20 38.68 -17.21
CA ARG A 304 16.38 37.36 -17.82
C ARG A 304 16.61 36.27 -16.78
N LYS A 305 17.44 36.52 -15.76
CA LYS A 305 17.67 35.58 -14.65
C LYS A 305 16.41 35.36 -13.83
N VAL A 306 15.69 36.43 -13.48
CA VAL A 306 14.41 36.34 -12.76
C VAL A 306 13.40 35.50 -13.55
N PHE A 307 13.25 35.76 -14.85
CA PHE A 307 12.36 34.99 -15.72
C PHE A 307 12.75 33.51 -15.83
N GLN A 308 14.05 33.21 -15.93
CA GLN A 308 14.54 31.82 -15.94
C GLN A 308 14.31 31.07 -14.62
N ASN A 309 14.33 31.79 -13.49
CA ASN A 309 14.04 31.19 -12.19
C ASN A 309 12.54 30.95 -12.02
N LEU A 310 11.71 31.94 -12.37
CA LEU A 310 10.24 31.82 -12.38
C LEU A 310 9.78 30.67 -13.28
N ASN A 311 10.34 30.53 -14.48
CA ASN A 311 10.01 29.40 -15.36
C ASN A 311 10.40 28.04 -14.78
N ARG A 312 11.48 27.97 -13.99
CA ARG A 312 11.86 26.73 -13.30
C ARG A 312 10.88 26.41 -12.18
N GLU A 313 10.53 27.40 -11.35
CA GLU A 313 9.54 27.24 -10.29
C GLU A 313 8.18 26.80 -10.85
N VAL A 314 7.69 27.46 -11.90
CA VAL A 314 6.43 27.09 -12.58
C VAL A 314 6.50 25.66 -13.12
N PHE A 315 7.63 25.25 -13.71
CA PHE A 315 7.78 23.88 -14.21
C PHE A 315 7.79 22.84 -13.09
N ASP A 316 8.44 23.15 -11.97
CA ASP A 316 8.50 22.27 -10.79
C ASP A 316 7.11 22.15 -10.12
N GLU A 317 6.35 23.24 -10.03
CA GLU A 317 4.95 23.23 -9.56
C GLU A 317 4.05 22.39 -10.48
N ILE A 318 4.14 22.58 -11.80
CA ILE A 318 3.39 21.79 -12.79
C ILE A 318 3.73 20.29 -12.64
N GLN A 319 5.00 19.93 -12.42
CA GLN A 319 5.38 18.54 -12.18
C GLN A 319 4.83 18.00 -10.87
N SER A 320 4.88 18.79 -9.79
CA SER A 320 4.34 18.44 -8.48
C SER A 320 2.83 18.18 -8.57
N ASP A 321 2.10 19.07 -9.21
CA ASP A 321 0.66 18.95 -9.37
C ASP A 321 0.28 17.80 -10.29
N LYS A 322 1.05 17.54 -11.35
CA LYS A 322 0.87 16.33 -12.18
C LYS A 322 1.06 15.04 -11.37
N LYS A 323 2.02 15.00 -10.45
CA LYS A 323 2.22 13.85 -9.55
C LYS A 323 1.04 13.68 -8.58
N LYS A 324 0.57 14.77 -7.96
CA LYS A 324 -0.61 14.75 -7.07
C LYS A 324 -1.86 14.31 -7.81
N LEU A 325 -2.09 14.83 -9.01
CA LEU A 325 -3.24 14.47 -9.87
C LEU A 325 -3.19 12.99 -10.25
N ASN A 326 -2.04 12.47 -10.67
CA ASN A 326 -1.87 11.05 -10.98
C ASN A 326 -2.14 10.18 -9.75
N PHE A 327 -1.69 10.59 -8.57
CA PHE A 327 -1.97 9.88 -7.32
C PHE A 327 -3.47 9.87 -6.98
N MET A 328 -4.13 11.03 -7.10
CA MET A 328 -5.58 11.14 -6.94
C MET A 328 -6.34 10.26 -7.94
N ASN A 329 -5.97 10.27 -9.22
CA ASN A 329 -6.59 9.42 -10.23
C ASN A 329 -6.41 7.93 -9.90
N LEU A 330 -5.23 7.52 -9.43
CA LEU A 330 -4.98 6.14 -9.05
C LEU A 330 -5.83 5.70 -7.84
N ILE A 331 -6.05 6.59 -6.87
CA ILE A 331 -6.98 6.34 -5.76
C ILE A 331 -8.42 6.30 -6.27
N ALA A 332 -8.82 7.27 -7.10
CA ALA A 332 -10.16 7.32 -7.70
C ALA A 332 -10.46 6.01 -8.44
N ASP A 333 -9.57 5.58 -9.33
CA ASP A 333 -9.68 4.32 -10.10
C ASP A 333 -9.81 3.11 -9.16
N LYS A 334 -8.99 3.02 -8.11
CA LYS A 334 -9.10 1.94 -7.11
C LYS A 334 -10.43 1.97 -6.36
N THR A 335 -10.93 3.15 -6.01
CA THR A 335 -12.23 3.28 -5.33
C THR A 335 -13.38 2.96 -6.27
N THR A 336 -13.33 3.39 -7.53
CA THR A 336 -14.34 3.05 -8.55
C THR A 336 -14.31 1.56 -8.85
N ASP A 337 -13.15 0.91 -8.90
CA ASP A 337 -13.04 -0.54 -9.06
C ASP A 337 -13.67 -1.29 -7.89
N LYS A 338 -13.46 -0.82 -6.66
CA LYS A 338 -14.12 -1.40 -5.47
C LYS A 338 -15.63 -1.21 -5.50
N LEU A 339 -16.09 0.01 -5.82
CA LEU A 339 -17.51 0.33 -5.89
C LEU A 339 -18.21 -0.42 -7.03
N THR A 340 -17.59 -0.55 -8.19
CA THR A 340 -18.14 -1.34 -9.31
C THR A 340 -18.21 -2.83 -8.98
N LYS A 341 -17.23 -3.38 -8.26
CA LYS A 341 -17.29 -4.76 -7.74
C LYS A 341 -18.46 -4.94 -6.76
N LEU A 342 -18.62 -4.04 -5.79
CA LEU A 342 -19.75 -4.06 -4.85
C LEU A 342 -21.09 -3.93 -5.57
N LEU A 343 -21.19 -3.06 -6.56
CA LEU A 343 -22.39 -2.86 -7.36
C LEU A 343 -22.72 -4.13 -8.17
N ASN A 344 -21.72 -4.80 -8.74
CA ASN A 344 -21.91 -6.07 -9.44
C ASN A 344 -22.35 -7.20 -8.49
N LEU A 345 -21.78 -7.28 -7.28
CA LEU A 345 -22.24 -8.22 -6.25
C LEU A 345 -23.70 -7.94 -5.85
N GLY A 346 -24.05 -6.67 -5.60
CA GLY A 346 -25.42 -6.26 -5.32
C GLY A 346 -26.39 -6.61 -6.46
N ARG A 347 -25.98 -6.40 -7.72
CA ARG A 347 -26.75 -6.82 -8.90
C ARG A 347 -26.92 -8.34 -8.98
N GLN A 348 -25.88 -9.12 -8.66
CA GLN A 348 -25.97 -10.59 -8.61
C GLN A 348 -26.93 -11.06 -7.52
N ILE A 349 -26.86 -10.48 -6.33
CA ILE A 349 -27.79 -10.78 -5.23
C ILE A 349 -29.23 -10.44 -5.65
N LEU A 350 -29.46 -9.27 -6.26
CA LEU A 350 -30.79 -8.90 -6.77
C LEU A 350 -31.28 -9.83 -7.89
N GLN A 351 -30.40 -10.27 -8.79
CA GLN A 351 -30.75 -11.24 -9.84
C GLN A 351 -31.14 -12.59 -9.24
N ILE A 352 -30.38 -13.10 -8.27
CA ILE A 352 -30.69 -14.35 -7.56
C ILE A 352 -31.99 -14.18 -6.77
N HIS A 353 -32.15 -13.09 -6.02
CA HIS A 353 -33.38 -12.76 -5.32
C HIS A 353 -34.59 -12.75 -6.25
N ASN A 354 -34.49 -12.11 -7.42
CA ASN A 354 -35.58 -12.08 -8.40
C ASN A 354 -35.86 -13.46 -9.02
N MET A 355 -34.85 -14.31 -9.19
CA MET A 355 -35.05 -15.71 -9.61
C MET A 355 -35.73 -16.54 -8.52
N CYS A 356 -35.26 -16.45 -7.27
CA CYS A 356 -35.87 -17.10 -6.11
C CYS A 356 -37.32 -16.63 -5.91
N ARG A 357 -37.58 -15.33 -6.01
CA ARG A 357 -38.92 -14.74 -5.89
C ARG A 357 -39.88 -15.22 -6.96
N LYS A 358 -39.43 -15.64 -8.14
CA LYS A 358 -40.32 -16.26 -9.15
C LYS A 358 -40.86 -17.62 -8.68
N LEU A 359 -40.10 -18.36 -7.88
CA LEU A 359 -40.44 -19.71 -7.41
C LEU A 359 -41.30 -19.72 -6.13
N GLU A 360 -41.44 -18.56 -5.47
CA GLU A 360 -42.25 -18.41 -4.26
C GLU A 360 -43.75 -18.36 -4.57
N THR A 361 -44.55 -18.89 -3.64
CA THR A 361 -46.01 -18.90 -3.70
C THR A 361 -46.61 -17.50 -3.47
N LEU A 362 -47.89 -17.29 -3.81
CA LEU A 362 -48.56 -15.99 -3.62
C LEU A 362 -48.64 -15.60 -2.14
N ASP A 363 -48.83 -16.58 -1.25
CA ASP A 363 -48.85 -16.34 0.20
C ASP A 363 -47.49 -15.82 0.68
N GLU A 364 -46.37 -16.42 0.26
CA GLU A 364 -45.03 -15.96 0.66
C GLU A 364 -44.62 -14.60 0.08
N LYS A 365 -45.24 -14.18 -1.04
CA LYS A 365 -45.02 -12.86 -1.66
C LYS A 365 -45.80 -11.74 -0.96
N ILE A 366 -46.95 -12.07 -0.36
CA ILE A 366 -47.86 -11.11 0.29
C ILE A 366 -47.62 -11.07 1.81
N TYR A 367 -47.24 -12.19 2.43
CA TYR A 367 -46.97 -12.31 3.87
C TYR A 367 -45.55 -11.84 4.26
N GLN A 368 -45.09 -10.69 3.75
CA GLN A 368 -43.80 -10.11 4.16
C GLN A 368 -43.86 -9.36 5.51
N GLU A 369 -45.05 -9.12 6.08
CA GLU A 369 -45.20 -8.19 7.23
C GLU A 369 -45.97 -8.74 8.44
N ARG A 370 -46.50 -9.98 8.42
CA ARG A 370 -47.16 -10.55 9.62
C ARG A 370 -46.16 -11.27 10.52
N HIS A 371 -45.73 -10.56 11.56
CA HIS A 371 -45.28 -11.18 12.80
C HIS A 371 -46.44 -11.97 13.42
N ASP A 372 -46.60 -13.23 13.02
CA ASP A 372 -47.34 -14.17 13.84
C ASP A 372 -46.44 -14.53 15.01
N LYS A 373 -46.81 -13.99 16.19
CA LYS A 373 -46.33 -14.46 17.48
C LYS A 373 -46.66 -15.93 17.63
N PHE A 374 -45.78 -16.81 17.18
CA PHE A 374 -45.62 -18.10 17.84
C PHE A 374 -45.09 -17.77 19.24
N GLN A 375 -45.97 -17.80 20.24
CA GLN A 375 -45.55 -17.78 21.63
C GLN A 375 -44.78 -19.08 21.86
N LEU A 376 -43.45 -18.96 21.94
CA LEU A 376 -42.61 -20.02 22.48
C LEU A 376 -43.05 -20.27 23.93
N THR A 377 -43.13 -21.54 24.31
CA THR A 377 -43.33 -21.91 25.72
C THR A 377 -42.05 -21.62 26.49
N GLN A 378 -42.15 -21.18 27.76
CA GLN A 378 -41.02 -20.74 28.59
C GLN A 378 -39.85 -21.74 28.66
N GLU A 379 -40.11 -23.03 28.44
CA GLU A 379 -39.10 -24.10 28.44
C GLU A 379 -38.23 -24.09 27.17
N GLU A 380 -38.74 -23.64 26.03
CA GLU A 380 -38.01 -23.59 24.75
C GLU A 380 -37.13 -22.33 24.65
N GLU A 381 -37.54 -21.21 25.28
CA GLU A 381 -36.71 -19.99 25.40
C GLU A 381 -35.48 -20.23 26.29
N ASP A 382 -35.63 -21.02 27.37
CA ASP A 382 -34.54 -21.35 28.28
C ASP A 382 -33.52 -22.35 27.68
N GLU A 383 -33.92 -23.19 26.74
CA GLU A 383 -33.00 -24.09 26.02
C GLU A 383 -32.22 -23.35 24.92
N ILE A 384 -32.86 -22.45 24.18
CA ILE A 384 -32.20 -21.61 23.17
C ILE A 384 -31.19 -20.66 23.82
N ASN A 385 -31.55 -20.02 24.94
CA ASN A 385 -30.62 -19.12 25.65
C ASN A 385 -29.37 -19.85 26.17
N LYS A 386 -29.50 -21.10 26.63
CA LYS A 386 -28.37 -21.93 27.08
C LYS A 386 -27.47 -22.40 25.94
N GLU A 387 -27.97 -22.49 24.71
CA GLU A 387 -27.15 -22.78 23.54
C GLU A 387 -26.50 -21.51 22.97
N CYS A 388 -27.16 -20.36 23.05
CA CYS A 388 -26.59 -19.06 22.68
C CYS A 388 -25.45 -18.62 23.61
N GLU A 389 -25.57 -18.82 24.93
CA GLU A 389 -24.50 -18.53 25.90
C GLU A 389 -23.21 -19.34 25.64
N LYS A 390 -23.32 -20.55 25.07
CA LYS A 390 -22.16 -21.38 24.70
C LYS A 390 -21.42 -20.89 23.45
N ILE A 391 -22.07 -20.05 22.63
CA ILE A 391 -21.50 -19.53 21.38
C ILE A 391 -20.83 -18.17 21.63
N GLU A 392 -21.26 -17.40 22.64
CA GLU A 392 -20.71 -16.08 22.98
C GLU A 392 -19.31 -16.10 23.60
N GLU A 393 -18.85 -17.21 24.20
CA GLU A 393 -17.48 -17.31 24.75
C GLU A 393 -16.36 -17.27 23.68
N ASN A 394 -16.68 -17.32 22.38
CA ASN A 394 -15.69 -17.40 21.30
C ASN A 394 -15.72 -16.26 20.26
N LEU A 395 -16.36 -15.12 20.54
CA LEU A 395 -16.29 -13.95 19.64
C LEU A 395 -15.67 -12.71 20.29
N PRO A 396 -14.72 -12.03 19.62
CA PRO A 396 -14.18 -10.76 20.08
C PRO A 396 -15.24 -9.65 20.04
N GLU A 397 -15.31 -8.86 21.12
CA GLU A 397 -16.26 -7.77 21.45
C GLU A 397 -16.26 -6.55 20.48
N SER A 398 -16.09 -6.74 19.18
CA SER A 398 -16.01 -5.62 18.22
C SER A 398 -16.87 -5.78 16.97
N SER A 399 -17.99 -6.50 17.05
CA SER A 399 -18.91 -6.67 15.93
C SER A 399 -20.38 -6.67 16.38
N GLU A 400 -20.81 -5.62 17.09
CA GLU A 400 -22.24 -5.39 17.28
C GLU A 400 -22.89 -5.04 15.93
N CYS A 401 -23.88 -5.86 15.56
CA CYS A 401 -25.02 -5.55 14.68
C CYS A 401 -24.82 -5.47 13.14
N ASP A 402 -24.36 -6.55 12.49
CA ASP A 402 -24.64 -6.78 11.05
C ASP A 402 -25.58 -7.98 10.77
N PHE A 403 -25.83 -8.84 11.76
CA PHE A 403 -26.62 -10.08 11.56
C PHE A 403 -28.11 -9.94 11.88
N ILE A 404 -28.52 -8.91 12.62
CA ILE A 404 -29.93 -8.67 12.98
C ILE A 404 -30.78 -8.41 11.73
N ASP A 405 -30.21 -7.77 10.71
CA ASP A 405 -30.90 -7.43 9.46
C ASP A 405 -31.19 -8.66 8.57
N LEU A 406 -30.57 -9.81 8.83
CA LEU A 406 -30.76 -11.06 8.07
C LEU A 406 -31.79 -12.02 8.69
N ASP A 407 -32.30 -11.73 9.90
CA ASP A 407 -33.24 -12.60 10.61
C ASP A 407 -34.51 -12.90 9.81
N GLN A 408 -35.02 -11.91 9.09
CA GLN A 408 -36.20 -12.08 8.24
C GLN A 408 -35.93 -13.03 7.07
N VAL A 409 -34.72 -12.99 6.51
CA VAL A 409 -34.30 -13.91 5.44
C VAL A 409 -34.20 -15.34 5.96
N TRP A 410 -33.61 -15.52 7.15
CA TRP A 410 -33.49 -16.85 7.78
C TRP A 410 -34.84 -17.45 8.19
N LYS A 411 -35.75 -16.65 8.75
CA LYS A 411 -37.12 -17.10 9.03
C LYS A 411 -37.83 -17.58 7.77
N ARG A 412 -37.64 -16.87 6.65
CA ARG A 412 -38.19 -17.26 5.35
C ARG A 412 -37.58 -18.56 4.81
N TYR A 413 -36.27 -18.70 4.92
CA TYR A 413 -35.55 -19.91 4.52
C TYR A 413 -35.99 -21.14 5.34
N ASN A 414 -36.10 -21.00 6.66
CA ASN A 414 -36.50 -22.08 7.55
C ASN A 414 -37.95 -22.53 7.31
N ARG A 415 -38.86 -21.60 7.01
CA ARG A 415 -40.23 -21.95 6.60
C ARG A 415 -40.26 -22.79 5.33
N ILE A 416 -39.50 -22.41 4.29
CA ILE A 416 -39.41 -23.18 3.05
C ILE A 416 -38.77 -24.56 3.30
N LEU A 417 -37.79 -24.65 4.18
CA LEU A 417 -37.22 -25.95 4.60
C LEU A 417 -38.27 -26.85 5.25
N LEU A 418 -39.07 -26.31 6.17
CA LEU A 418 -40.17 -27.05 6.80
C LEU A 418 -41.22 -27.48 5.78
N GLU A 419 -41.59 -26.63 4.83
CA GLU A 419 -42.51 -26.98 3.74
C GLU A 419 -41.91 -28.05 2.82
N LYS A 420 -40.61 -27.97 2.51
CA LYS A 420 -39.90 -29.01 1.74
C LYS A 420 -39.84 -30.34 2.50
N GLU A 421 -39.61 -30.33 3.80
CA GLU A 421 -39.64 -31.55 4.63
C GLU A 421 -41.05 -32.11 4.78
N ALA A 422 -42.05 -31.25 4.93
CA ALA A 422 -43.46 -31.65 4.93
C ALA A 422 -43.85 -32.27 3.58
N LEU A 423 -43.42 -31.70 2.45
CA LEU A 423 -43.58 -32.28 1.12
C LEU A 423 -42.80 -33.59 0.98
N ALA A 424 -41.58 -33.70 1.52
CA ALA A 424 -40.80 -34.93 1.51
C ALA A 424 -41.47 -36.04 2.36
N LEU A 425 -42.09 -35.70 3.49
CA LEU A 425 -42.92 -36.58 4.29
C LEU A 425 -44.21 -36.95 3.53
N HIS A 426 -44.84 -36.01 2.83
CA HIS A 426 -45.99 -36.24 1.96
C HIS A 426 -45.67 -36.98 0.66
N ILE A 427 -44.41 -37.09 0.25
CA ILE A 427 -43.95 -37.95 -0.87
C ILE A 427 -43.57 -39.34 -0.34
N LYS A 428 -43.03 -39.42 0.88
CA LYS A 428 -42.75 -40.68 1.59
C LYS A 428 -44.03 -41.39 2.09
N GLY A 429 -45.10 -40.65 2.40
CA GLY A 429 -46.39 -41.17 2.84
C GLY A 429 -47.22 -41.95 1.79
N PRO A 430 -47.40 -41.47 0.54
CA PRO A 430 -48.23 -42.15 -0.46
C PRO A 430 -47.53 -43.35 -1.12
N CYS A 431 -46.21 -43.53 -0.95
CA CYS A 431 -45.55 -44.77 -1.35
C CYS A 431 -45.88 -45.97 -0.44
N ALA A 432 -46.53 -45.76 0.72
CA ALA A 432 -47.01 -46.83 1.58
C ALA A 432 -48.50 -47.20 1.37
N ASN A 433 -49.30 -46.35 0.72
CA ASN A 433 -50.76 -46.58 0.52
C ASN A 433 -51.24 -46.47 -0.94
N GLY A 434 -50.33 -46.46 -1.93
CA GLY A 434 -50.66 -46.31 -3.35
C GLY A 434 -50.36 -47.52 -4.24
N ILE A 435 -50.14 -48.72 -3.70
CA ILE A 435 -49.97 -49.94 -4.52
C ILE A 435 -51.10 -50.91 -4.21
N LYS A 436 -52.26 -50.68 -4.84
CA LYS A 436 -53.21 -51.71 -5.25
C LYS A 436 -54.19 -51.11 -6.26
N CYS A 437 -54.32 -51.80 -7.38
CA CYS A 437 -55.30 -51.62 -8.46
C CYS A 437 -54.96 -50.52 -9.49
N ILE A 438 -54.36 -50.92 -10.62
CA ILE A 438 -55.11 -51.30 -11.83
C ILE A 438 -54.13 -52.00 -12.81
N GLN A 439 -54.33 -53.31 -12.99
CA GLN A 439 -53.95 -54.01 -14.21
C GLN A 439 -55.21 -54.13 -15.09
N LYS A 440 -55.13 -53.68 -16.35
CA LYS A 440 -55.57 -54.37 -17.59
C LYS A 440 -55.88 -53.35 -18.72
N ARG A 441 -54.90 -53.20 -19.64
CA ARG A 441 -54.95 -53.38 -21.13
C ARG A 441 -56.04 -52.65 -21.97
N PRO A 442 -55.86 -52.57 -23.31
CA PRO A 442 -54.80 -51.96 -24.12
C PRO A 442 -55.44 -51.14 -25.30
N SER A 443 -54.69 -50.88 -26.38
CA SER A 443 -55.14 -50.34 -27.70
C SER A 443 -55.61 -48.87 -27.69
N THR A 444 -55.30 -47.98 -28.63
CA THR A 444 -54.82 -48.12 -30.01
C THR A 444 -54.47 -46.72 -30.52
N SER A 445 -53.43 -46.65 -31.37
CA SER A 445 -53.28 -45.78 -32.55
C SER A 445 -53.80 -44.33 -32.55
N ILE A 446 -52.92 -43.40 -32.96
CA ILE A 446 -52.99 -42.61 -34.21
C ILE A 446 -51.82 -41.59 -34.13
N LEU A 447 -50.72 -41.80 -34.85
CA LEU A 447 -50.47 -41.23 -36.17
C LEU A 447 -50.54 -39.69 -36.19
N THR A 448 -49.38 -39.04 -36.07
CA THR A 448 -48.79 -38.28 -37.19
C THR A 448 -47.27 -38.15 -37.00
N LYS A 449 -46.53 -38.99 -37.73
CA LYS A 449 -45.24 -38.64 -38.31
C LYS A 449 -45.51 -37.60 -39.41
N ARG A 450 -44.76 -36.49 -39.43
CA ARG A 450 -44.12 -35.88 -40.61
C ARG A 450 -43.25 -34.71 -40.11
N LYS A 451 -41.94 -34.84 -39.92
CA LYS A 451 -40.80 -34.96 -40.88
C LYS A 451 -40.47 -33.66 -41.62
N ASN A 452 -39.16 -33.49 -41.80
CA ASN A 452 -38.41 -32.56 -42.64
C ASN A 452 -37.99 -31.28 -41.90
N ASP A 453 -36.75 -31.24 -41.43
CA ASP A 453 -35.51 -30.96 -42.19
C ASP A 453 -35.46 -29.48 -42.56
N LEU A 454 -34.35 -28.79 -42.26
CA LEU A 454 -33.56 -28.03 -43.24
C LEU A 454 -32.54 -27.06 -42.57
N PHE A 455 -31.26 -27.36 -42.85
CA PHE A 455 -30.12 -26.46 -43.16
C PHE A 455 -29.42 -25.60 -42.08
N ASP A 456 -28.19 -26.02 -41.76
CA ASP A 456 -26.92 -25.42 -42.22
C ASP A 456 -26.88 -23.91 -42.59
N ILE A 457 -26.08 -23.13 -41.84
CA ILE A 457 -24.81 -22.43 -42.21
C ILE A 457 -24.73 -21.91 -43.69
N PRO A 458 -24.14 -20.72 -44.10
CA PRO A 458 -23.10 -19.85 -43.47
C PRO A 458 -23.09 -18.30 -43.80
N PHE A 459 -22.06 -17.61 -43.28
CA PHE A 459 -21.15 -16.56 -43.85
C PHE A 459 -21.62 -15.17 -44.37
N SER A 460 -20.98 -14.15 -43.76
CA SER A 460 -20.17 -13.04 -44.35
C SER A 460 -20.82 -11.78 -44.95
N GLY A 461 -20.08 -10.65 -44.81
CA GLY A 461 -20.16 -9.47 -45.71
C GLY A 461 -20.11 -8.11 -45.00
N ILE A 462 -18.94 -7.61 -44.56
CA ILE A 462 -18.04 -6.67 -45.30
C ILE A 462 -18.61 -5.26 -45.54
N ARG A 463 -17.95 -4.24 -44.98
CA ARG A 463 -17.43 -3.08 -45.75
C ARG A 463 -16.23 -2.43 -45.05
N LYS A 464 -15.18 -2.24 -45.85
CA LYS A 464 -13.98 -1.43 -45.60
C LYS A 464 -14.33 0.06 -45.70
N VAL A 465 -13.62 0.92 -44.96
CA VAL A 465 -13.06 2.16 -45.52
C VAL A 465 -11.64 2.33 -45.01
N SER A 466 -10.72 2.42 -45.96
CA SER A 466 -9.36 2.88 -45.81
C SER A 466 -9.33 4.41 -45.71
N THR A 467 -8.46 4.96 -44.87
CA THR A 467 -7.67 6.14 -45.25
C THR A 467 -6.26 5.95 -44.75
N ALA A 468 -5.36 5.62 -45.68
CA ALA A 468 -3.96 5.97 -45.58
C ALA A 468 -3.82 7.48 -45.85
N ARG A 469 -3.01 8.17 -45.06
CA ARG A 469 -2.14 9.23 -45.57
C ARG A 469 -0.74 9.02 -44.99
N GLN A 470 0.14 8.50 -45.83
CA GLN A 470 1.55 8.85 -45.81
C GLN A 470 1.67 10.32 -46.23
N LEU A 471 2.58 11.07 -45.61
CA LEU A 471 3.40 12.17 -46.18
C LEU A 471 4.53 12.40 -45.16
N THR A 472 5.71 11.80 -45.40
CA THR A 472 6.93 12.45 -45.93
C THR A 472 7.64 13.38 -44.95
N ARG A 473 8.77 12.86 -44.45
CA ARG A 473 10.11 13.47 -44.38
C ARG A 473 10.24 14.84 -45.06
N ILE A 474 10.88 15.81 -44.37
CA ILE A 474 11.98 16.69 -44.83
C ILE A 474 11.99 18.02 -44.04
N ASP A 475 13.15 18.27 -43.43
CA ASP A 475 13.85 19.52 -43.11
C ASP A 475 13.14 20.69 -42.39
N LEU A 476 13.75 21.14 -41.29
CA LEU A 476 14.61 22.33 -41.33
C LEU A 476 15.31 22.60 -39.98
N ILE A 477 16.64 22.54 -40.05
CA ILE A 477 17.54 23.39 -39.29
C ILE A 477 17.18 24.86 -39.60
N LYS A 478 17.01 25.70 -38.58
CA LYS A 478 17.58 27.07 -38.47
C LYS A 478 17.13 27.81 -37.20
N GLN A 479 18.11 28.05 -36.33
CA GLN A 479 18.43 29.31 -35.62
C GLN A 479 17.27 30.19 -35.11
N ILE A 480 17.13 30.29 -33.78
CA ILE A 480 17.48 31.48 -32.96
C ILE A 480 18.10 30.98 -31.64
#